data_AF-A0A9D2UG29-F1
#
_entry.id   AF-A0A9D2UG29-F1
#
_cell.length_a   1.000
_cell.length_b   1.000
_cell.length_c   1.000
_cell.angle_alpha   90.00
_cell.angle_beta   90.00
_cell.angle_gamma   90.00
#
_symmetry.space_group_name_H-M   'P 1'
#
loop_
_entity.id
_entity.type
_entity.pdbx_description
1 polymer ?
#
loop_
_entity_poly.entity_id
_entity_poly.type
_entity_poly.pdbx_seq_one_letter_code
_entity_poly.pdbx_strand_id
1 'polypeptide(L)'
;MHFRSSVDRVLAWWLLGVLAALVIALTSLALINRLVYGPQGQVRAYFAAVREGDGSKALGILGAQVPDASAAMLNGGALKASFAGLKDLSTGAVTVTDGGERATVTVTYTLDGQAGSTDFHLHKVGSHWGVFDQWQIDAGELPTVEITSNSVEAATLNNTKVAVEGGSREFAVLYPGSYTVTYESALYTAGSQTVDVTAPSSDPSPLTVELTPSEAAMTSVQQQIKTYLDTCAAQSSLYPTGCPFEYNFSGRVDGDVTWLVTEYPQPEVTLAGGKWALGKSSGKAEISFTELDLYTGKTQQVTETVSFSLKGSLTASGETLTFTPAG
;
A
#
# COMPACT_ATOMS: atom_id res chain seq x y z
N MET A 1 27.88 -42.25 57.14
CA MET A 1 29.30 -42.14 56.76
C MET A 1 30.07 -41.50 57.91
N HIS A 2 30.83 -42.27 58.68
CA HIS A 2 31.75 -41.71 59.67
C HIS A 2 33.05 -41.31 58.97
N PHE A 3 33.22 -40.00 58.71
CA PHE A 3 34.48 -39.45 58.20
C PHE A 3 35.55 -39.52 59.30
N ARG A 4 36.69 -40.17 59.01
CA ARG A 4 37.68 -40.58 60.02
C ARG A 4 38.89 -39.63 60.10
N SER A 5 39.01 -38.63 59.22
CA SER A 5 39.99 -37.53 59.34
C SER A 5 39.46 -36.17 58.85
N SER A 6 40.07 -35.06 59.31
CA SER A 6 39.79 -33.71 58.83
C SER A 6 40.02 -33.54 57.32
N VAL A 7 40.92 -34.35 56.74
CA VAL A 7 41.23 -34.35 55.31
C VAL A 7 40.04 -34.90 54.51
N ASP A 8 39.38 -35.96 54.98
CA ASP A 8 38.23 -36.56 54.27
C ASP A 8 37.05 -35.60 54.21
N ARG A 9 36.87 -34.77 55.24
CA ARG A 9 35.84 -33.71 55.25
C ARG A 9 36.16 -32.62 54.24
N VAL A 10 37.39 -32.15 54.19
CA VAL A 10 37.81 -31.13 53.20
C VAL A 10 37.67 -31.67 51.77
N LEU A 11 38.06 -32.92 51.55
CA LEU A 11 37.94 -33.59 50.24
C LEU A 11 36.47 -33.80 49.85
N ALA A 12 35.59 -34.16 50.80
CA ALA A 12 34.15 -34.26 50.57
C ALA A 12 33.52 -32.90 50.23
N TRP A 13 33.87 -31.83 50.94
CA TRP A 13 33.38 -30.47 50.63
C TRP A 13 33.90 -29.95 49.30
N TRP A 14 35.16 -30.25 48.96
CA TRP A 14 35.74 -29.89 47.66
C TRP A 14 35.05 -30.64 46.52
N LEU A 15 34.85 -31.96 46.65
CA LEU A 15 34.11 -32.76 45.67
C LEU A 15 32.67 -32.27 45.51
N LEU A 16 32.00 -31.92 46.61
CA LEU A 16 30.64 -31.39 46.57
C LEU A 16 30.59 -30.02 45.89
N GLY A 17 31.59 -29.16 46.12
CA GLY A 17 31.75 -27.89 45.41
C GLY A 17 31.98 -28.05 43.91
N VAL A 18 32.86 -28.98 43.51
CA VAL A 18 33.11 -29.31 42.09
C VAL A 18 31.85 -29.85 41.42
N LEU A 19 31.12 -30.74 42.10
CA LEU A 19 29.90 -31.33 41.57
C LEU A 19 28.77 -30.31 41.45
N ALA A 20 28.64 -29.39 42.42
CA ALA A 20 27.70 -28.27 42.33
C ALA A 20 28.06 -27.31 41.17
N ALA A 21 29.34 -26.98 40.99
CA ALA A 21 29.80 -26.15 39.88
C ALA A 21 29.53 -26.82 38.52
N LEU A 22 29.74 -28.13 38.41
CA LEU A 22 29.41 -28.93 37.22
C LEU A 22 27.91 -28.89 36.90
N VAL A 23 27.05 -29.07 37.92
CA VAL A 23 25.60 -28.99 37.73
C VAL A 23 25.20 -27.59 37.27
N ILE A 24 25.72 -26.52 37.89
CA ILE A 24 25.45 -25.14 37.48
C ILE A 24 25.92 -24.87 36.05
N ALA A 25 27.10 -25.37 35.67
CA ALA A 25 27.61 -25.24 34.31
C ALA A 25 26.72 -25.97 33.29
N LEU A 26 26.32 -27.22 33.59
CA LEU A 26 25.43 -28.01 32.74
C LEU A 26 24.03 -27.40 32.61
N THR A 27 23.45 -26.87 33.70
CA THR A 27 22.15 -26.20 33.64
C THR A 27 22.22 -24.88 32.88
N SER A 28 23.31 -24.11 33.04
CA SER A 28 23.55 -22.89 32.29
C SER A 28 23.71 -23.18 30.80
N LEU A 29 24.47 -24.21 30.43
CA LEU A 29 24.64 -24.68 29.05
C LEU A 29 23.32 -25.15 28.44
N ALA A 30 22.54 -25.95 29.17
CA ALA A 30 21.22 -26.40 28.73
C ALA A 30 20.25 -25.23 28.52
N LEU A 31 20.32 -24.20 29.38
CA LEU A 31 19.50 -23.00 29.26
C LEU A 31 19.91 -22.14 28.05
N ILE A 32 21.22 -21.95 27.83
CA ILE A 32 21.74 -21.23 26.65
C ILE A 32 21.40 -22.00 25.37
N ASN A 33 21.58 -23.33 25.35
CA ASN A 33 21.18 -24.18 24.24
C ASN A 33 19.69 -23.96 23.92
N ARG A 34 18.83 -24.00 24.93
CA ARG A 34 17.38 -23.86 24.75
C ARG A 34 16.96 -22.45 24.31
N LEU A 35 17.61 -21.40 24.81
CA LEU A 35 17.22 -20.00 24.56
C LEU A 35 17.84 -19.40 23.28
N VAL A 36 19.07 -19.79 22.95
CA VAL A 36 19.84 -19.21 21.84
C VAL A 36 19.87 -20.14 20.63
N TYR A 37 20.12 -21.44 20.85
CA TYR A 37 20.27 -22.43 19.78
C TYR A 37 18.99 -23.25 19.54
N GLY A 38 17.98 -23.10 20.40
CA GLY A 38 16.72 -23.82 20.31
C GLY A 38 15.81 -23.30 19.18
N PRO A 39 14.66 -23.97 18.96
CA PRO A 39 13.73 -23.65 17.86
C PRO A 39 13.26 -22.19 17.84
N GLN A 40 12.99 -21.61 19.02
CA GLN A 40 12.62 -20.20 19.14
C GLN A 40 13.73 -19.24 18.68
N GLY A 41 14.99 -19.62 18.84
CA GLY A 41 16.15 -18.85 18.40
C GLY A 41 16.17 -18.65 16.89
N GLN A 42 15.87 -19.71 16.12
CA GLN A 42 15.78 -19.65 14.65
C GLN A 42 14.66 -18.71 14.19
N VAL A 43 13.47 -18.83 14.79
CA VAL A 43 12.34 -17.95 14.48
C VAL A 43 12.65 -16.49 14.81
N ARG A 44 13.30 -16.22 15.97
CA ARG A 44 13.75 -14.86 16.31
C ARG A 44 14.81 -14.32 15.35
N ALA A 45 15.74 -15.17 14.92
CA ALA A 45 16.78 -14.81 13.95
C ALA A 45 16.17 -14.46 12.59
N TYR A 46 15.15 -15.20 12.15
CA TYR A 46 14.37 -14.90 10.95
C TYR A 46 13.75 -13.49 11.02
N PHE A 47 12.97 -13.18 12.07
CA PHE A 47 12.39 -11.85 12.23
C PHE A 47 13.43 -10.74 12.39
N ALA A 48 14.60 -11.04 12.97
CA ALA A 48 15.70 -10.09 13.03
C ALA A 48 16.24 -9.76 11.63
N ALA A 49 16.49 -10.78 10.80
CA ALA A 49 16.95 -10.62 9.42
C ALA A 49 15.94 -9.83 8.57
N VAL A 50 14.65 -10.12 8.71
CA VAL A 50 13.58 -9.40 8.02
C VAL A 50 13.53 -7.92 8.42
N ARG A 51 13.63 -7.59 9.71
CA ARG A 51 13.71 -6.18 10.16
C ARG A 51 14.96 -5.46 9.66
N GLU A 52 16.07 -6.17 9.53
CA GLU A 52 17.31 -5.66 8.93
C GLU A 52 17.15 -5.46 7.40
N GLY A 53 16.12 -6.07 6.80
CA GLY A 53 15.91 -6.13 5.35
C GLY A 53 16.92 -7.03 4.66
N ASP A 54 17.53 -7.97 5.40
CA ASP A 54 18.48 -8.94 4.88
C ASP A 54 17.72 -10.20 4.44
N GLY A 55 17.27 -10.14 3.19
CA GLY A 55 16.52 -11.19 2.52
C GLY A 55 17.30 -12.49 2.40
N SER A 56 18.57 -12.42 2.02
CA SER A 56 19.41 -13.60 1.85
C SER A 56 19.56 -14.36 3.17
N LYS A 57 19.77 -13.65 4.28
CA LYS A 57 19.82 -14.24 5.62
C LYS A 57 18.46 -14.78 6.06
N ALA A 58 17.37 -14.03 5.84
CA ALA A 58 16.02 -14.47 6.18
C ALA A 58 15.64 -15.76 5.44
N LEU A 59 15.85 -15.81 4.12
CA LEU A 59 15.63 -16.99 3.28
C LEU A 59 16.48 -18.18 3.71
N GLY A 60 17.76 -17.95 4.03
CA GLY A 60 18.66 -18.99 4.52
C GLY A 60 18.22 -19.59 5.86
N ILE A 61 17.73 -18.78 6.80
CA ILE A 61 17.19 -19.24 8.08
C ILE A 61 15.87 -20.00 7.87
N LEU A 62 15.02 -19.50 6.98
CA LEU A 62 13.73 -20.10 6.67
C LEU A 62 13.89 -21.45 5.92
N GLY A 63 15.01 -21.63 5.22
CA GLY A 63 15.28 -22.83 4.42
C GLY A 63 14.31 -22.98 3.24
N ALA A 64 13.67 -21.89 2.82
CA ALA A 64 12.62 -21.93 1.81
C ALA A 64 13.18 -21.90 0.37
N GLN A 65 12.48 -22.58 -0.53
CA GLN A 65 12.70 -22.51 -1.97
C GLN A 65 11.95 -21.30 -2.54
N VAL A 66 12.59 -20.57 -3.44
CA VAL A 66 11.94 -19.46 -4.15
C VAL A 66 11.27 -20.04 -5.40
N PRO A 67 9.94 -19.88 -5.57
CA PRO A 67 9.24 -20.33 -6.77
C PRO A 67 9.70 -19.54 -8.01
N ASP A 68 9.24 -19.94 -9.20
CA ASP A 68 9.47 -19.20 -10.45
C ASP A 68 8.62 -17.92 -10.52
N ALA A 69 8.92 -16.99 -9.61
CA ALA A 69 8.23 -15.72 -9.42
C ALA A 69 9.25 -14.60 -9.19
N SER A 70 8.79 -13.35 -9.26
CA SER A 70 9.67 -12.20 -9.03
C SER A 70 10.18 -12.16 -7.59
N ALA A 71 11.50 -12.06 -7.41
CA ALA A 71 12.16 -11.92 -6.11
C ALA A 71 12.17 -10.47 -5.57
N ALA A 72 11.47 -9.54 -6.23
CA ALA A 72 11.53 -8.10 -5.91
C ALA A 72 11.15 -7.77 -4.46
N MET A 73 10.35 -8.61 -3.80
CA MET A 73 9.88 -8.42 -2.43
C MET A 73 10.76 -9.07 -1.36
N LEU A 74 11.77 -9.84 -1.78
CA LEU A 74 12.52 -10.69 -0.85
C LEU A 74 13.67 -9.98 -0.13
N ASN A 75 13.98 -8.72 -0.43
CA ASN A 75 15.15 -8.05 0.14
C ASN A 75 14.95 -6.53 0.33
N GLY A 76 15.79 -5.91 1.18
CA GLY A 76 15.90 -4.46 1.29
C GLY A 76 14.64 -3.75 1.77
N GLY A 77 14.32 -2.60 1.16
CA GLY A 77 13.19 -1.77 1.54
C GLY A 77 11.83 -2.45 1.34
N ALA A 78 11.69 -3.21 0.24
CA ALA A 78 10.48 -3.96 -0.08
C ALA A 78 10.13 -4.98 1.02
N LEU A 79 11.14 -5.72 1.49
CA LEU A 79 11.01 -6.67 2.58
C LEU A 79 10.67 -5.98 3.92
N LYS A 80 11.34 -4.86 4.24
CA LYS A 80 11.03 -4.12 5.46
C LYS A 80 9.59 -3.60 5.45
N ALA A 81 9.14 -3.11 4.30
CA ALA A 81 7.81 -2.56 4.13
C ALA A 81 6.72 -3.64 4.30
N SER A 82 6.94 -4.88 3.82
CA SER A 82 5.94 -5.95 4.01
C SER A 82 5.74 -6.38 5.46
N PHE A 83 6.70 -6.09 6.34
CA PHE A 83 6.60 -6.40 7.77
C PHE A 83 6.34 -5.15 8.63
N ALA A 84 6.15 -3.96 8.04
CA ALA A 84 5.98 -2.71 8.78
C ALA A 84 4.69 -2.67 9.62
N GLY A 85 3.64 -3.37 9.16
CA GLY A 85 2.37 -3.52 9.88
C GLY A 85 2.41 -4.52 11.04
N LEU A 86 3.49 -5.29 11.17
CA LEU A 86 3.63 -6.35 12.17
C LEU A 86 3.98 -5.78 13.54
N LYS A 87 3.09 -5.95 14.52
CA LYS A 87 3.20 -5.45 15.89
C LYS A 87 2.97 -6.57 16.90
N ASP A 88 3.31 -6.29 18.16
CA ASP A 88 3.06 -7.18 19.31
C ASP A 88 3.56 -8.62 19.12
N LEU A 89 4.64 -8.78 18.34
CA LEU A 89 5.21 -10.08 18.02
C LEU A 89 5.69 -10.79 19.29
N SER A 90 5.12 -11.96 19.53
CA SER A 90 5.45 -12.81 20.66
C SER A 90 5.66 -14.25 20.19
N THR A 91 6.80 -14.82 20.54
CA THR A 91 7.05 -16.26 20.34
C THR A 91 6.33 -17.02 21.46
N GLY A 92 5.27 -17.74 21.12
CA GLY A 92 4.47 -18.55 22.03
C GLY A 92 5.18 -19.83 22.50
N ALA A 93 4.39 -20.76 23.02
CA ALA A 93 4.89 -22.04 23.52
C ALA A 93 5.52 -22.88 22.38
N VAL A 94 6.58 -23.62 22.72
CA VAL A 94 7.19 -24.59 21.80
C VAL A 94 6.60 -25.96 22.08
N THR A 95 6.04 -26.58 21.06
CA THR A 95 5.60 -27.97 21.12
C THR A 95 6.66 -28.84 20.48
N VAL A 96 7.31 -29.69 21.28
CA VAL A 96 8.32 -30.65 20.79
C VAL A 96 7.66 -32.01 20.61
N THR A 97 7.90 -32.63 19.46
CA THR A 97 7.35 -33.93 19.07
C THR A 97 8.47 -34.86 18.60
N ASP A 98 8.11 -36.09 18.22
CA ASP A 98 9.03 -37.07 17.62
C ASP A 98 10.31 -37.30 18.45
N GLY A 99 10.14 -37.57 19.74
CA GLY A 99 11.25 -37.86 20.64
C GLY A 99 12.23 -36.71 20.89
N GLY A 100 11.92 -35.48 20.44
CA GLY A 100 12.83 -34.34 20.53
C GLY A 100 13.39 -33.84 19.20
N GLU A 101 13.06 -34.50 18.09
CA GLU A 101 13.64 -34.22 16.77
C GLU A 101 12.83 -33.21 15.94
N ARG A 102 11.56 -32.96 16.33
CA ARG A 102 10.69 -31.97 15.68
C ARG A 102 10.14 -30.98 16.69
N ALA A 103 9.95 -29.74 16.25
CA ALA A 103 9.38 -28.69 17.08
C ALA A 103 8.45 -27.79 16.25
N THR A 104 7.36 -27.34 16.87
CA THR A 104 6.52 -26.27 16.36
C THR A 104 6.67 -25.06 17.27
N VAL A 105 6.97 -23.91 16.67
CA VAL A 105 7.02 -22.61 17.34
C VAL A 105 5.88 -21.75 16.79
N THR A 106 4.86 -21.53 17.60
CA THR A 106 3.77 -20.64 17.27
C THR A 106 4.17 -19.20 17.58
N VAL A 107 4.03 -18.30 16.62
CA VAL A 107 4.26 -16.86 16.78
C VAL A 107 2.94 -16.14 16.67
N THR A 108 2.57 -15.38 17.69
CA THR A 108 1.38 -14.53 17.69
C THR A 108 1.78 -13.08 17.47
N TYR A 109 0.96 -12.33 16.75
CA TYR A 109 1.22 -10.94 16.39
C TYR A 109 -0.07 -10.20 16.05
N THR A 110 0.05 -8.88 15.90
CA THR A 110 -0.98 -8.03 15.27
C THR A 110 -0.46 -7.63 13.89
N LEU A 111 -1.20 -7.93 12.82
CA LEU A 111 -0.90 -7.49 11.46
C LEU A 111 -2.05 -6.60 10.99
N ASP A 112 -1.73 -5.35 10.64
CA ASP A 112 -2.70 -4.34 10.22
C ASP A 112 -3.93 -4.19 11.15
N GLY A 113 -3.70 -4.37 12.46
CA GLY A 113 -4.71 -4.26 13.51
C GLY A 113 -5.49 -5.55 13.79
N GLN A 114 -5.25 -6.63 13.04
CA GLN A 114 -5.86 -7.94 13.25
C GLN A 114 -4.91 -8.89 13.97
N ALA A 115 -5.44 -9.65 14.93
CA ALA A 115 -4.66 -10.69 15.61
C ALA A 115 -4.39 -11.86 14.65
N GLY A 116 -3.12 -12.23 14.50
CA GLY A 116 -2.66 -13.32 13.66
C GLY A 116 -1.72 -14.26 14.40
N SER A 117 -1.54 -15.45 13.83
CA SER A 117 -0.61 -16.45 14.33
C SER A 117 -0.02 -17.26 13.18
N THR A 118 1.28 -17.56 13.27
CA THR A 118 1.99 -18.41 12.32
C THR A 118 2.69 -19.53 13.07
N ASP A 119 2.51 -20.77 12.61
CA ASP A 119 3.27 -21.91 13.08
C ASP A 119 4.51 -22.10 12.22
N PHE A 120 5.68 -22.07 12.86
CA PHE A 120 6.93 -22.47 12.25
C PHE A 120 7.23 -23.90 12.66
N HIS A 121 7.31 -24.80 11.69
CA HIS A 121 7.75 -26.17 11.90
C HIS A 121 9.26 -26.27 11.73
N LEU A 122 9.92 -26.99 12.62
CA LEU A 122 11.36 -27.16 12.61
C LEU A 122 11.72 -28.63 12.84
N HIS A 123 12.86 -29.01 12.28
CA HIS A 123 13.50 -30.29 12.59
C HIS A 123 14.94 -30.08 13.04
N LYS A 124 15.43 -31.04 13.82
CA LYS A 124 16.81 -31.06 14.28
C LYS A 124 17.72 -31.57 13.16
N VAL A 125 18.77 -30.82 12.86
CA VAL A 125 19.74 -31.14 11.80
C VAL A 125 21.09 -31.62 12.34
N GLY A 126 21.29 -31.54 13.66
CA GLY A 126 22.50 -32.02 14.30
C GLY A 126 22.73 -31.41 15.68
N SER A 127 23.98 -31.46 16.12
CA SER A 127 24.42 -30.82 17.36
C SER A 127 25.83 -30.24 17.22
N HIS A 128 26.00 -28.97 17.59
CA HIS A 128 27.30 -28.34 17.70
C HIS A 128 27.97 -28.77 19.02
N TRP A 129 29.20 -29.28 18.92
CA TRP A 129 29.99 -29.82 20.03
C TRP A 129 29.29 -30.90 20.88
N GLY A 130 28.26 -31.56 20.33
CA GLY A 130 27.52 -32.64 20.98
C GLY A 130 26.58 -32.20 22.11
N VAL A 131 26.42 -30.90 22.34
CA VAL A 131 25.58 -30.35 23.43
C VAL A 131 24.63 -29.24 22.99
N PHE A 132 24.86 -28.62 21.83
CA PHE A 132 24.01 -27.55 21.31
C PHE A 132 23.22 -28.03 20.12
N ASP A 133 21.91 -28.19 20.26
CA ASP A 133 21.07 -28.70 19.19
C ASP A 133 21.00 -27.67 18.05
N GLN A 134 21.05 -28.15 16.82
CA GLN A 134 20.88 -27.33 15.63
C GLN A 134 19.53 -27.61 15.00
N TRP A 135 18.80 -26.55 14.70
CA TRP A 135 17.44 -26.61 14.18
C TRP A 135 17.35 -25.88 12.84
N GLN A 136 16.54 -26.40 11.93
CA GLN A 136 16.21 -25.79 10.65
C GLN A 136 14.70 -25.67 10.51
N ILE A 137 14.23 -24.56 9.92
CA ILE A 137 12.82 -24.35 9.62
C ILE A 137 12.43 -25.13 8.36
N ASP A 138 11.26 -25.77 8.41
CA ASP A 138 10.62 -26.50 7.32
C ASP A 138 9.58 -25.61 6.64
N ALA A 139 10.03 -24.65 5.84
CA ALA A 139 9.12 -23.73 5.15
C ALA A 139 8.61 -24.24 3.80
N GLY A 140 9.34 -25.16 3.16
CA GLY A 140 8.98 -25.64 1.81
C GLY A 140 9.26 -24.58 0.74
N GLU A 141 8.30 -24.33 -0.14
CA GLU A 141 8.34 -23.27 -1.15
C GLU A 141 7.66 -22.00 -0.61
N LEU A 142 8.15 -20.82 -0.99
CA LEU A 142 7.54 -19.56 -0.58
C LEU A 142 6.16 -19.35 -1.22
N PRO A 143 5.22 -18.74 -0.50
CA PRO A 143 3.98 -18.28 -1.10
C PRO A 143 4.25 -17.13 -2.09
N THR A 144 3.28 -16.90 -2.98
CA THR A 144 3.32 -15.81 -3.95
C THR A 144 2.17 -14.83 -3.75
N VAL A 145 2.37 -13.60 -4.20
CA VAL A 145 1.31 -12.61 -4.39
C VAL A 145 1.23 -12.30 -5.87
N GLU A 146 0.05 -12.46 -6.46
CA GLU A 146 -0.21 -12.12 -7.86
C GLU A 146 -0.74 -10.68 -7.97
N ILE A 147 -0.19 -9.91 -8.90
CA ILE A 147 -0.74 -8.63 -9.32
C ILE A 147 -1.24 -8.79 -10.75
N THR A 148 -2.47 -8.37 -11.02
CA THR A 148 -3.07 -8.34 -12.35
C THR A 148 -3.34 -6.90 -12.79
N SER A 149 -3.13 -6.61 -14.07
CA SER A 149 -3.50 -5.32 -14.66
C SER A 149 -3.76 -5.45 -16.16
N ASN A 150 -4.86 -4.86 -16.63
CA ASN A 150 -5.16 -4.77 -18.06
C ASN A 150 -4.70 -3.43 -18.68
N SER A 151 -4.19 -2.51 -17.85
CA SER A 151 -4.03 -1.10 -18.23
C SER A 151 -2.61 -0.57 -18.03
N VAL A 152 -1.82 -1.18 -17.14
CA VAL A 152 -0.46 -0.71 -16.82
C VAL A 152 0.53 -1.88 -16.79
N GLU A 153 1.76 -1.58 -17.21
CA GLU A 153 2.87 -2.54 -17.18
C GLU A 153 3.72 -2.44 -15.91
N ALA A 154 3.38 -1.51 -15.02
CA ALA A 154 4.08 -1.32 -13.75
C ALA A 154 3.12 -0.87 -12.65
N ALA A 155 3.40 -1.29 -11.42
CA ALA A 155 2.68 -0.90 -10.22
C ALA A 155 3.66 -0.65 -9.07
N THR A 156 3.15 -0.22 -7.93
CA THR A 156 3.92 -0.10 -6.70
C THR A 156 3.44 -1.14 -5.71
N LEU A 157 4.32 -2.07 -5.30
CA LEU A 157 4.05 -3.07 -4.26
C LEU A 157 4.87 -2.71 -3.02
N ASN A 158 4.22 -2.40 -1.90
CA ASN A 158 4.86 -1.96 -0.65
C ASN A 158 5.98 -0.91 -0.88
N ASN A 159 5.62 0.19 -1.55
CA ASN A 159 6.52 1.31 -1.89
C ASN A 159 7.66 0.95 -2.86
N THR A 160 7.62 -0.22 -3.49
CA THR A 160 8.61 -0.66 -4.48
C THR A 160 7.97 -0.74 -5.85
N LYS A 161 8.54 -0.05 -6.84
CA LYS A 161 8.07 -0.14 -8.22
C LYS A 161 8.38 -1.52 -8.79
N VAL A 162 7.36 -2.18 -9.31
CA VAL A 162 7.44 -3.52 -9.88
C VAL A 162 6.83 -3.56 -11.27
N ALA A 163 7.35 -4.44 -12.13
CA ALA A 163 6.80 -4.67 -13.46
C ALA A 163 5.67 -5.71 -13.40
N VAL A 164 4.60 -5.46 -14.16
CA VAL A 164 3.41 -6.32 -14.34
C VAL A 164 3.20 -6.56 -15.85
N GLU A 165 4.30 -6.84 -16.55
CA GLU A 165 4.30 -7.10 -18.00
C GLU A 165 3.44 -8.33 -18.34
N GLY A 166 2.70 -8.27 -19.45
CA GLY A 166 1.82 -9.37 -19.86
C GLY A 166 0.50 -9.45 -19.10
N GLY A 167 0.23 -8.48 -18.22
CA GLY A 167 -1.06 -8.28 -17.55
C GLY A 167 -1.28 -9.09 -16.27
N SER A 168 -0.37 -10.01 -15.94
CA SER A 168 -0.28 -10.62 -14.62
C SER A 168 1.18 -10.92 -14.26
N ARG A 169 1.53 -10.77 -12.98
CA ARG A 169 2.84 -11.12 -12.45
C ARG A 169 2.77 -11.61 -11.01
N GLU A 170 3.45 -12.71 -10.75
CA GLU A 170 3.65 -13.24 -9.39
C GLU A 170 4.95 -12.74 -8.75
N PHE A 171 4.88 -12.53 -7.44
CA PHE A 171 5.98 -12.11 -6.58
C PHE A 171 6.15 -13.10 -5.44
N ALA A 172 7.34 -13.68 -5.29
CA ALA A 172 7.66 -14.51 -4.14
C ALA A 172 7.77 -13.64 -2.88
N VAL A 173 7.18 -14.09 -1.79
CA VAL A 173 7.02 -13.29 -0.57
C VAL A 173 7.35 -14.05 0.70
N LEU A 174 7.80 -13.31 1.72
CA LEU A 174 8.05 -13.83 3.07
C LEU A 174 6.82 -13.64 3.96
N TYR A 175 6.68 -14.48 5.00
CA TYR A 175 5.53 -14.49 5.91
C TYR A 175 5.96 -14.47 7.38
N PRO A 176 5.12 -13.97 8.31
CA PRO A 176 3.89 -13.23 8.05
C PRO A 176 4.15 -11.80 7.57
N GLY A 177 3.43 -11.33 6.55
CA GLY A 177 3.57 -9.97 6.03
C GLY A 177 2.33 -9.49 5.27
N SER A 178 2.23 -8.18 5.10
CA SER A 178 1.16 -7.49 4.37
C SER A 178 1.71 -6.94 3.05
N TYR A 179 0.94 -7.09 1.98
CA TYR A 179 1.34 -6.74 0.62
C TYR A 179 0.29 -5.85 -0.01
N THR A 180 0.63 -4.56 -0.12
CA THR A 180 -0.25 -3.53 -0.65
C THR A 180 0.20 -3.08 -2.03
N VAL A 181 -0.69 -3.21 -3.02
CA VAL A 181 -0.49 -2.63 -4.35
C VAL A 181 -1.12 -1.25 -4.43
N THR A 182 -0.43 -0.31 -5.08
CA THR A 182 -0.95 1.00 -5.47
C THR A 182 -0.45 1.36 -6.87
N TYR A 183 -1.13 2.31 -7.51
CA TYR A 183 -0.66 2.93 -8.74
C TYR A 183 -1.05 4.41 -8.74
N GLU A 184 -0.12 5.28 -9.14
CA GLU A 184 -0.38 6.72 -9.25
C GLU A 184 0.43 7.32 -10.39
N SER A 185 -0.21 8.23 -11.13
CA SER A 185 0.35 9.02 -12.22
C SER A 185 -0.40 10.34 -12.33
N ALA A 186 0.06 11.25 -13.19
CA ALA A 186 -0.60 12.54 -13.41
C ALA A 186 -2.08 12.39 -13.81
N LEU A 187 -2.44 11.34 -14.55
CA LEU A 187 -3.79 11.13 -15.07
C LEU A 187 -4.60 10.08 -14.32
N TYR A 188 -3.94 9.06 -13.80
CA TYR A 188 -4.59 7.86 -13.30
C TYR A 188 -4.10 7.51 -11.90
N THR A 189 -5.01 7.03 -11.07
CA THR A 189 -4.70 6.38 -9.79
C THR A 189 -5.39 5.01 -9.74
N ALA A 190 -4.93 4.13 -8.87
CA ALA A 190 -5.64 2.90 -8.53
C ALA A 190 -5.81 2.82 -7.02
N GLY A 191 -6.98 2.40 -6.56
CA GLY A 191 -7.25 2.20 -5.14
C GLY A 191 -6.24 1.21 -4.53
N SER A 192 -5.81 1.48 -3.30
CA SER A 192 -4.92 0.58 -2.57
C SER A 192 -5.63 -0.74 -2.26
N GLN A 193 -5.01 -1.86 -2.62
CA GLN A 193 -5.48 -3.19 -2.24
C GLN A 193 -4.39 -3.91 -1.49
N THR A 194 -4.76 -4.60 -0.42
CA THR A 194 -3.84 -5.25 0.52
C THR A 194 -4.24 -6.70 0.72
N VAL A 195 -3.25 -7.59 0.74
CA VAL A 195 -3.41 -8.99 1.17
C VAL A 195 -2.38 -9.34 2.23
N ASP A 196 -2.81 -10.13 3.20
CA ASP A 196 -1.97 -10.67 4.26
C ASP A 196 -1.56 -12.10 3.93
N VAL A 197 -0.27 -12.37 4.02
CA VAL A 197 0.33 -13.71 3.84
C VAL A 197 0.87 -14.13 5.19
N THR A 198 0.24 -15.12 5.82
CA THR A 198 0.49 -15.49 7.23
C THR A 198 1.14 -16.86 7.39
N ALA A 199 1.19 -17.67 6.35
CA ALA A 199 1.70 -19.04 6.37
C ALA A 199 2.33 -19.41 5.01
N PRO A 200 3.16 -20.45 4.93
CA PRO A 200 3.73 -20.90 3.65
C PRO A 200 2.65 -21.40 2.68
N SER A 201 1.52 -21.89 3.20
CA SER A 201 0.38 -22.34 2.40
C SER A 201 -0.64 -21.23 2.10
N SER A 202 -0.31 -19.96 2.38
CA SER A 202 -1.20 -18.84 2.05
C SER A 202 -1.36 -18.73 0.54
N ASP A 203 -2.62 -18.66 0.08
CA ASP A 203 -3.01 -18.47 -1.32
C ASP A 203 -3.92 -17.24 -1.41
N PRO A 204 -3.34 -16.02 -1.35
CA PRO A 204 -4.12 -14.79 -1.35
C PRO A 204 -4.77 -14.54 -2.70
N SER A 205 -5.95 -13.90 -2.70
CA SER A 205 -6.58 -13.48 -3.96
C SER A 205 -5.70 -12.49 -4.73
N PRO A 206 -5.69 -12.52 -6.07
CA PRO A 206 -4.90 -11.60 -6.87
C PRO A 206 -5.25 -10.13 -6.62
N LEU A 207 -4.23 -9.28 -6.51
CA LEU A 207 -4.37 -7.84 -6.40
C LEU A 207 -4.59 -7.23 -7.79
N THR A 208 -5.71 -6.51 -8.00
CA THR A 208 -6.07 -6.00 -9.34
C THR A 208 -5.86 -4.50 -9.45
N VAL A 209 -5.06 -4.04 -10.41
CA VAL A 209 -4.83 -2.60 -10.64
C VAL A 209 -5.89 -2.05 -11.60
N GLU A 210 -6.96 -1.48 -11.04
CA GLU A 210 -8.01 -0.78 -11.78
C GLU A 210 -7.79 0.73 -11.76
N LEU A 211 -7.66 1.34 -12.94
CA LEU A 211 -7.41 2.77 -13.07
C LEU A 211 -8.69 3.60 -12.90
N THR A 212 -8.59 4.66 -12.11
CA THR A 212 -9.57 5.73 -11.98
C THR A 212 -8.89 7.09 -12.23
N PRO A 213 -9.66 8.16 -12.50
CA PRO A 213 -9.11 9.51 -12.59
C PRO A 213 -8.33 9.91 -11.33
N SER A 214 -7.13 10.47 -11.51
CA SER A 214 -6.38 11.05 -10.40
C SER A 214 -6.98 12.39 -9.95
N GLU A 215 -6.73 12.78 -8.71
CA GLU A 215 -7.11 14.10 -8.20
C GLU A 215 -6.45 15.23 -9.00
N ALA A 216 -5.21 15.02 -9.46
CA ALA A 216 -4.49 15.97 -10.31
C ALA A 216 -5.18 16.17 -11.66
N ALA A 217 -5.67 15.09 -12.28
CA ALA A 217 -6.42 15.16 -13.53
C ALA A 217 -7.74 15.90 -13.36
N MET A 218 -8.50 15.56 -12.31
CA MET A 218 -9.77 16.22 -11.98
C MET A 218 -9.57 17.72 -11.73
N THR A 219 -8.55 18.08 -10.94
CA THR A 219 -8.18 19.47 -10.67
C THR A 219 -7.81 20.22 -11.95
N SER A 220 -7.02 19.59 -12.82
CA SER A 220 -6.63 20.17 -14.11
C SER A 220 -7.83 20.44 -15.02
N VAL A 221 -8.77 19.51 -15.12
CA VAL A 221 -10.01 19.68 -15.89
C VAL A 221 -10.84 20.83 -15.32
N GLN A 222 -11.02 20.88 -14.00
CA GLN A 222 -11.77 21.96 -13.36
C GLN A 222 -11.15 23.33 -13.61
N GLN A 223 -9.82 23.42 -13.59
CA GLN A 223 -9.11 24.66 -13.90
C GLN A 223 -9.30 25.09 -15.37
N GLN A 224 -9.24 24.15 -16.32
CA GLN A 224 -9.49 24.43 -17.74
C GLN A 224 -10.91 24.93 -17.98
N ILE A 225 -11.90 24.29 -17.35
CA ILE A 225 -13.30 24.73 -17.41
C ILE A 225 -13.45 26.15 -16.86
N LYS A 226 -12.83 26.43 -15.71
CA LYS A 226 -12.84 27.77 -15.12
C LYS A 226 -12.27 28.82 -16.08
N THR A 227 -11.08 28.57 -16.63
CA THR A 227 -10.41 29.48 -17.58
C THR A 227 -11.24 29.70 -18.85
N TYR A 228 -11.88 28.66 -19.38
CA TYR A 228 -12.80 28.79 -20.51
C TYR A 228 -13.98 29.71 -20.19
N LEU A 229 -14.65 29.50 -19.04
CA LEU A 229 -15.79 30.31 -18.62
C LEU A 229 -15.40 31.76 -18.27
N ASP A 230 -14.22 31.97 -17.68
CA ASP A 230 -13.65 33.31 -17.46
C ASP A 230 -13.42 34.04 -18.79
N THR A 231 -12.89 33.32 -19.79
CA THR A 231 -12.67 33.88 -21.14
C THR A 231 -14.00 34.25 -21.80
N CYS A 232 -15.06 33.46 -21.57
CA CYS A 232 -16.41 33.79 -21.99
C CYS A 232 -16.96 35.04 -21.30
N ALA A 233 -16.81 35.13 -19.99
CA ALA A 233 -17.30 36.26 -19.20
C ALA A 233 -16.57 37.59 -19.51
N ALA A 234 -15.33 37.50 -20.02
CA ALA A 234 -14.58 38.67 -20.49
C ALA A 234 -15.10 39.27 -21.81
N GLN A 235 -16.00 38.59 -22.53
CA GLN A 235 -16.57 39.11 -23.78
C GLN A 235 -17.74 40.08 -23.47
N SER A 236 -17.60 41.35 -23.87
CA SER A 236 -18.66 42.36 -23.78
C SER A 236 -19.72 42.15 -24.87
N SER A 237 -20.56 41.12 -24.74
CA SER A 237 -21.62 40.77 -25.70
C SER A 237 -22.79 40.07 -25.01
N LEU A 238 -24.02 40.30 -25.46
CA LEU A 238 -25.20 39.52 -25.02
C LEU A 238 -25.12 38.04 -25.46
N TYR A 239 -24.37 37.78 -26.54
CA TYR A 239 -24.13 36.46 -27.11
C TYR A 239 -22.62 36.22 -27.26
N PRO A 240 -21.91 35.90 -26.17
CA PRO A 240 -20.49 35.57 -26.22
C PRO A 240 -20.24 34.38 -27.18
N THR A 241 -19.27 34.52 -28.07
CA THR A 241 -19.01 33.50 -29.10
C THR A 241 -18.37 32.28 -28.49
N GLY A 242 -18.93 31.10 -28.79
CA GLY A 242 -18.41 29.81 -28.32
C GLY A 242 -18.55 29.63 -26.81
N CYS A 243 -19.61 30.18 -26.22
CA CYS A 243 -19.86 30.17 -24.78
C CYS A 243 -21.20 29.52 -24.45
N PRO A 244 -21.34 28.91 -23.26
CA PRO A 244 -22.54 28.14 -22.91
C PRO A 244 -23.69 29.00 -22.40
N PHE A 245 -23.49 30.31 -22.20
CA PHE A 245 -24.49 31.25 -21.73
C PHE A 245 -24.67 32.41 -22.70
N GLU A 246 -25.91 32.86 -22.81
CA GLU A 246 -26.36 33.98 -23.63
C GLU A 246 -27.58 34.62 -22.97
N TYR A 247 -27.87 35.88 -23.32
CA TYR A 247 -29.07 36.56 -22.84
C TYR A 247 -29.83 37.19 -24.00
N ASN A 248 -31.02 36.64 -24.29
CA ASN A 248 -31.86 37.17 -25.35
C ASN A 248 -32.62 38.41 -24.86
N PHE A 249 -32.23 39.56 -25.41
CA PHE A 249 -32.82 40.85 -25.13
C PHE A 249 -33.14 41.57 -26.43
N SER A 250 -34.39 42.03 -26.57
CA SER A 250 -34.90 42.67 -27.78
C SER A 250 -34.81 44.21 -27.77
N GLY A 251 -34.41 44.80 -26.65
CA GLY A 251 -34.24 46.26 -26.51
C GLY A 251 -32.86 46.74 -26.98
N ARG A 252 -32.54 47.99 -26.64
CA ARG A 252 -31.25 48.61 -26.97
C ARG A 252 -30.34 48.61 -25.75
N VAL A 253 -29.15 48.03 -25.89
CA VAL A 253 -28.08 48.18 -24.90
C VAL A 253 -27.39 49.53 -25.11
N ASP A 254 -27.17 50.24 -24.02
CA ASP A 254 -26.40 51.48 -23.94
C ASP A 254 -25.14 51.25 -23.10
N GLY A 255 -23.97 51.29 -23.74
CA GLY A 255 -22.68 50.96 -23.12
C GLY A 255 -22.29 49.48 -23.22
N ASP A 256 -21.49 49.03 -22.25
CA ASP A 256 -20.91 47.69 -22.21
C ASP A 256 -21.81 46.65 -21.55
N VAL A 257 -21.65 45.39 -21.96
CA VAL A 257 -22.25 44.23 -21.31
C VAL A 257 -21.19 43.58 -20.42
N THR A 258 -21.52 43.34 -19.16
CA THR A 258 -20.63 42.65 -18.22
C THR A 258 -21.21 41.29 -17.87
N TRP A 259 -20.34 40.29 -17.80
CA TRP A 259 -20.67 38.95 -17.33
C TRP A 259 -19.81 38.59 -16.13
N LEU A 260 -20.41 37.88 -15.17
CA LEU A 260 -19.73 37.31 -14.03
C LEU A 260 -20.21 35.87 -13.82
N VAL A 261 -19.30 34.90 -13.90
CA VAL A 261 -19.63 33.51 -13.55
C VAL A 261 -19.73 33.42 -12.02
N THR A 262 -20.94 33.25 -11.50
CA THR A 262 -21.24 33.20 -10.07
C THR A 262 -21.17 31.78 -9.52
N GLU A 263 -21.43 30.78 -10.35
CA GLU A 263 -21.37 29.36 -9.99
C GLU A 263 -20.71 28.57 -11.12
N TYR A 264 -19.52 28.01 -10.84
CA TYR A 264 -18.81 27.19 -11.81
C TYR A 264 -19.33 25.74 -11.79
N PRO A 265 -19.56 25.14 -12.96
CA PRO A 265 -19.92 23.73 -13.04
C PRO A 265 -18.82 22.84 -12.46
N GLN A 266 -19.24 21.75 -11.80
CA GLN A 266 -18.39 20.71 -11.22
C GLN A 266 -18.76 19.36 -11.85
N PRO A 267 -18.37 19.10 -13.12
CA PRO A 267 -18.68 17.83 -13.76
C PRO A 267 -17.93 16.67 -13.12
N GLU A 268 -18.61 15.54 -12.98
CA GLU A 268 -17.97 14.28 -12.64
C GLU A 268 -17.07 13.83 -13.80
N VAL A 269 -15.80 13.57 -13.51
CA VAL A 269 -14.86 13.04 -14.49
C VAL A 269 -14.78 11.53 -14.29
N THR A 270 -15.03 10.76 -15.35
CA THR A 270 -15.04 9.29 -15.28
C THR A 270 -14.11 8.67 -16.31
N LEU A 271 -13.63 7.47 -16.00
CA LEU A 271 -12.80 6.65 -16.88
C LEU A 271 -13.43 5.26 -16.98
N ALA A 272 -13.82 4.86 -18.19
CA ALA A 272 -14.39 3.54 -18.44
C ALA A 272 -13.75 2.92 -19.69
N GLY A 273 -13.13 1.74 -19.54
CA GLY A 273 -12.45 1.06 -20.64
C GLY A 273 -11.38 1.93 -21.33
N GLY A 274 -10.65 2.73 -20.54
CA GLY A 274 -9.63 3.66 -21.03
C GLY A 274 -10.18 4.93 -21.71
N LYS A 275 -11.50 5.13 -21.72
CA LYS A 275 -12.13 6.32 -22.31
C LYS A 275 -12.55 7.30 -21.22
N TRP A 276 -12.11 8.54 -21.37
CA TRP A 276 -12.50 9.66 -20.52
C TRP A 276 -13.89 10.17 -20.87
N ALA A 277 -14.69 10.48 -19.87
CA ALA A 277 -15.98 11.12 -20.05
C ALA A 277 -16.18 12.25 -19.03
N LEU A 278 -16.89 13.28 -19.48
CA LEU A 278 -17.29 14.42 -18.66
C LEU A 278 -18.79 14.30 -18.38
N GLY A 279 -19.14 14.25 -17.10
CA GLY A 279 -20.51 14.25 -16.63
C GLY A 279 -21.23 15.55 -17.00
N LYS A 280 -22.56 15.49 -17.07
CA LYS A 280 -23.39 16.68 -17.25
C LYS A 280 -23.26 17.56 -16.01
N SER A 281 -23.06 18.85 -16.23
CA SER A 281 -23.02 19.84 -15.16
C SER A 281 -23.60 21.17 -15.63
N SER A 282 -24.02 21.99 -14.67
CA SER A 282 -24.57 23.31 -14.90
C SER A 282 -23.86 24.35 -14.06
N GLY A 283 -23.87 25.58 -14.53
CA GLY A 283 -23.36 26.75 -13.81
C GLY A 283 -24.33 27.92 -13.90
N LYS A 284 -23.95 29.03 -13.28
CA LYS A 284 -24.68 30.30 -13.33
C LYS A 284 -23.74 31.44 -13.67
N ALA A 285 -24.22 32.34 -14.50
CA ALA A 285 -23.57 33.60 -14.80
C ALA A 285 -24.55 34.74 -14.60
N GLU A 286 -24.09 35.84 -14.04
CA GLU A 286 -24.83 37.08 -13.95
C GLU A 286 -24.44 37.98 -15.12
N ILE A 287 -25.43 38.53 -15.81
CA ILE A 287 -25.26 39.56 -16.83
C ILE A 287 -25.69 40.90 -16.26
N SER A 288 -24.93 41.96 -16.52
CA SER A 288 -25.33 43.33 -16.20
C SER A 288 -25.02 44.31 -17.34
N PHE A 289 -25.99 45.13 -17.70
CA PHE A 289 -25.88 46.16 -18.73
C PHE A 289 -26.91 47.26 -18.50
N THR A 290 -26.79 48.37 -19.23
CA THR A 290 -27.78 49.46 -19.20
C THR A 290 -28.69 49.35 -20.43
N GLU A 291 -30.00 49.27 -20.22
CA GLU A 291 -31.03 49.34 -21.25
C GLU A 291 -31.37 50.81 -21.55
N LEU A 292 -31.60 51.12 -22.83
CA LEU A 292 -32.12 52.41 -23.30
C LEU A 292 -33.53 52.23 -23.88
N ASP A 293 -34.50 52.90 -23.27
CA ASP A 293 -35.86 53.02 -23.79
C ASP A 293 -35.86 53.97 -25.01
N LEU A 294 -36.13 53.41 -26.19
CA LEU A 294 -36.12 54.15 -27.46
C LEU A 294 -37.27 55.15 -27.61
N TYR A 295 -38.33 55.06 -26.80
CA TYR A 295 -39.45 55.99 -26.81
C TYR A 295 -39.24 57.16 -25.85
N THR A 296 -38.74 56.88 -24.64
CA THR A 296 -38.59 57.89 -23.58
C THR A 296 -37.18 58.46 -23.44
N GLY A 297 -36.18 57.79 -24.01
CA GLY A 297 -34.76 58.15 -23.88
C GLY A 297 -34.18 57.91 -22.49
N LYS A 298 -34.90 57.23 -21.60
CA LYS A 298 -34.45 56.89 -20.24
C LYS A 298 -33.60 55.62 -20.26
N THR A 299 -32.64 55.56 -19.35
CA THR A 299 -31.79 54.39 -19.14
C THR A 299 -32.16 53.64 -17.87
N GLN A 300 -32.03 52.32 -17.87
CA GLN A 300 -32.25 51.46 -16.71
C GLN A 300 -31.15 50.40 -16.60
N GLN A 301 -30.65 50.14 -15.39
CA GLN A 301 -29.73 49.02 -15.16
C GLN A 301 -30.51 47.71 -15.17
N VAL A 302 -30.05 46.74 -15.97
CA VAL A 302 -30.53 45.37 -15.99
C VAL A 302 -29.45 44.49 -15.37
N THR A 303 -29.85 43.62 -14.45
CA THR A 303 -29.00 42.57 -13.88
C THR A 303 -29.81 41.29 -13.79
N GLU A 304 -29.36 40.24 -14.45
CA GLU A 304 -30.08 38.96 -14.55
C GLU A 304 -29.14 37.77 -14.31
N THR A 305 -29.66 36.72 -13.69
CA THR A 305 -28.92 35.46 -13.52
C THR A 305 -29.34 34.46 -14.59
N VAL A 306 -28.38 34.03 -15.41
CA VAL A 306 -28.54 33.04 -16.47
C VAL A 306 -27.96 31.70 -15.99
N SER A 307 -28.79 30.66 -16.00
CA SER A 307 -28.33 29.28 -15.80
C SER A 307 -27.91 28.67 -17.14
N PHE A 308 -26.78 27.97 -17.16
CA PHE A 308 -26.28 27.30 -18.36
C PHE A 308 -25.85 25.87 -18.09
N SER A 309 -25.77 25.06 -19.15
CA SER A 309 -25.25 23.70 -19.09
C SER A 309 -23.89 23.63 -19.77
N LEU A 310 -22.92 22.99 -19.12
CA LEU A 310 -21.61 22.75 -19.70
C LEU A 310 -21.65 21.45 -20.52
N LYS A 311 -21.17 21.53 -21.77
CA LYS A 311 -20.95 20.38 -22.63
C LYS A 311 -19.51 20.43 -23.16
N GLY A 312 -18.92 19.26 -23.33
CA GLY A 312 -17.60 19.12 -23.89
C GLY A 312 -17.11 17.70 -23.84
N SER A 313 -15.88 17.50 -24.29
CA SER A 313 -15.19 16.22 -24.29
C SER A 313 -13.84 16.33 -23.59
N LEU A 314 -13.32 15.18 -23.17
CA LEU A 314 -12.00 15.04 -22.58
C LEU A 314 -11.14 14.19 -23.48
N THR A 315 -9.92 14.64 -23.76
CA THR A 315 -8.94 13.87 -24.53
C THR A 315 -7.62 13.81 -23.77
N ALA A 316 -7.10 12.60 -23.58
CA ALA A 316 -5.79 12.38 -22.98
C ALA A 316 -4.70 12.36 -24.06
N SER A 317 -3.60 13.06 -23.81
CA SER A 317 -2.39 13.02 -24.64
C SER A 317 -1.17 13.01 -23.72
N GLY A 318 -0.44 11.88 -23.70
CA GLY A 318 0.63 11.66 -22.73
C GLY A 318 0.11 11.77 -21.30
N GLU A 319 0.69 12.68 -20.52
CA GLU A 319 0.33 12.95 -19.12
C GLU A 319 -0.67 14.12 -18.98
N THR A 320 -1.22 14.63 -20.08
CA THR A 320 -2.14 15.78 -20.06
C THR A 320 -3.55 15.36 -20.46
N LEU A 321 -4.53 15.84 -19.69
CA LEU A 321 -5.96 15.70 -19.99
C LEU A 321 -6.50 17.05 -20.43
N THR A 322 -7.04 17.13 -21.64
CA THR A 322 -7.53 18.38 -22.23
C THR A 322 -9.04 18.40 -22.31
N PHE A 323 -9.66 19.48 -21.81
CA PHE A 323 -11.08 19.77 -21.98
C PHE A 323 -11.31 20.54 -23.29
N THR A 324 -12.24 20.05 -24.11
CA THR A 324 -12.71 20.74 -25.32
C THR A 324 -14.20 21.05 -25.18
N PRO A 325 -14.61 22.33 -25.16
CA PRO A 325 -16.02 22.69 -25.08
C PRO A 325 -16.77 22.27 -26.35
N ALA A 326 -18.03 21.87 -26.19
CA ALA A 326 -18.94 21.69 -27.31
C ALA A 326 -19.72 23.01 -27.50
N GLY A 327 -19.61 23.60 -28.70
CA GLY A 327 -20.39 24.77 -29.11
C GLY A 327 -21.86 24.45 -29.38
#